data_AF-A0A076F158-F1
#
_entry.id   AF-A0A076F158-F1
#
_cell.length_a   1.000
_cell.length_b   1.000
_cell.length_c   1.000
_cell.angle_alpha   90.00
_cell.angle_beta   90.00
_cell.angle_gamma   90.00
#
_symmetry.space_group_name_H-M   'P 1'
#
loop_
_entity.id
_entity.type
_entity.pdbx_description
1 polymer ?
#
loop_
_entity_poly.entity_id
_entity_poly.type
_entity_poly.pdbx_seq_one_letter_code
_entity_poly.pdbx_strand_id
1 'polypeptide(L)'
;MTKKIVQFGIPLLISAGLLAGCSSNDSGTGSSASPTTSVVASSTMSPGGSVAEVAQVDPNTASQSQIQAAFEAAGVSNAGKWAKEVTEYGPYSPDTISDTLTKELGKYGIDQQTLDTILSVLAPQ
;
A
#
# COMPACT_ATOMS: atom_id res chain seq x y z
N MET A 1 -27.53 21.63 29.86
CA MET A 1 -28.36 20.51 29.36
C MET A 1 -27.45 19.30 29.22
N THR A 2 -27.77 18.24 29.95
CA THR A 2 -26.85 17.15 30.32
C THR A 2 -27.20 15.87 29.55
N LYS A 3 -26.17 15.04 29.30
CA LYS A 3 -26.16 13.61 28.89
C LYS A 3 -26.09 13.39 27.37
N LYS A 4 -25.30 12.46 26.82
CA LYS A 4 -24.91 11.13 27.32
C LYS A 4 -23.50 10.71 26.85
N ILE A 5 -22.71 10.22 27.81
CA ILE A 5 -21.57 9.32 27.59
C ILE A 5 -22.15 7.95 27.26
N VAL A 6 -21.71 7.33 26.16
CA VAL A 6 -21.97 5.92 25.87
C VAL A 6 -20.65 5.19 25.99
N GLN A 7 -20.44 4.64 27.18
CA GLN A 7 -19.44 3.64 27.51
C GLN A 7 -20.09 2.28 27.24
N PHE A 8 -19.56 1.52 26.28
CA PHE A 8 -19.73 0.08 26.22
C PHE A 8 -18.34 -0.56 26.20
N GLY A 9 -17.85 -0.96 27.38
CA GLY A 9 -16.96 -2.11 27.47
C GLY A 9 -17.80 -3.37 27.21
N ILE A 10 -17.24 -4.52 26.82
CA ILE A 10 -16.24 -5.32 27.54
C ILE A 10 -15.79 -6.46 26.58
N PRO A 11 -14.62 -7.06 26.80
CA PRO A 11 -13.85 -7.85 25.85
C PRO A 11 -14.14 -9.36 25.95
N LEU A 12 -13.77 -10.15 24.93
CA LEU A 12 -13.41 -11.57 25.11
C LEU A 12 -12.76 -12.20 23.86
N LEU A 13 -11.56 -12.75 24.09
CA LEU A 13 -10.90 -13.97 23.57
C LEU A 13 -11.47 -14.70 22.34
N ILE A 14 -10.53 -15.26 21.54
CA ILE A 14 -10.51 -16.56 20.81
C ILE A 14 -9.49 -16.37 19.66
N SER A 15 -8.52 -17.20 19.30
CA SER A 15 -7.84 -18.38 19.83
C SER A 15 -6.65 -18.59 18.89
N ALA A 16 -5.60 -19.25 19.39
CA ALA A 16 -4.45 -19.71 18.61
C ALA A 16 -4.86 -20.66 17.47
N GLY A 17 -4.23 -20.49 16.31
CA GLY A 17 -4.29 -21.39 15.15
C GLY A 17 -2.87 -21.80 14.73
N LEU A 18 -2.65 -23.11 14.77
CA LEU A 18 -1.39 -23.85 14.75
C LEU A 18 -0.82 -24.04 13.32
N LEU A 19 0.50 -24.31 13.25
CA LEU A 19 1.25 -24.71 12.06
C LEU A 19 0.69 -25.94 11.32
N ALA A 20 0.69 -25.87 9.98
CA ALA A 20 0.91 -26.96 9.01
C ALA A 20 1.45 -26.30 7.72
N GLY A 21 2.54 -26.68 7.06
CA GLY A 21 3.21 -27.97 6.97
C GLY A 21 2.91 -28.60 5.60
N CYS A 22 3.74 -28.30 4.58
CA CYS A 22 4.06 -29.17 3.44
C CYS A 22 5.15 -28.46 2.63
N SER A 23 6.43 -28.82 2.77
CA SER A 23 7.10 -30.01 2.23
C SER A 23 7.36 -29.89 0.72
N SER A 24 8.66 -29.84 0.45
CA SER A 24 9.39 -29.63 -0.81
C SER A 24 9.14 -30.68 -1.89
N ASN A 25 9.46 -30.36 -3.14
CA ASN A 25 10.37 -31.22 -3.89
C ASN A 25 11.18 -30.48 -4.97
N ASP A 26 12.48 -30.72 -4.86
CA ASP A 26 13.61 -30.39 -5.73
C ASP A 26 13.53 -31.09 -7.09
N SER A 27 14.00 -30.44 -8.16
CA SER A 27 14.82 -31.04 -9.24
C SER A 27 15.15 -30.01 -10.32
N GLY A 28 16.44 -29.72 -10.51
CA GLY A 28 16.91 -28.88 -11.61
C GLY A 28 18.39 -28.56 -11.54
N THR A 29 19.23 -29.59 -11.45
CA THR A 29 20.69 -29.50 -11.55
C THR A 29 21.13 -29.04 -12.95
N GLY A 30 21.99 -28.02 -12.99
CA GLY A 30 22.66 -27.55 -14.21
C GLY A 30 23.90 -26.74 -13.86
N SER A 31 25.03 -27.42 -13.80
CA SER A 31 26.37 -26.92 -13.45
C SER A 31 26.99 -26.02 -14.52
N SER A 32 27.69 -24.94 -14.15
CA SER A 32 29.07 -24.65 -14.63
C SER A 32 29.67 -23.39 -13.95
N ALA A 33 31.00 -23.35 -13.87
CA ALA A 33 31.79 -22.71 -12.82
C ALA A 33 32.32 -21.27 -13.07
N SER A 34 32.47 -20.50 -11.96
CA SER A 34 33.56 -19.58 -11.49
C SER A 34 34.22 -18.52 -12.41
N PRO A 35 34.96 -17.48 -11.90
CA PRO A 35 35.26 -17.08 -10.50
C PRO A 35 35.16 -15.55 -10.18
N THR A 36 35.24 -15.24 -8.87
CA THR A 36 35.78 -14.04 -8.16
C THR A 36 35.80 -12.64 -8.78
N THR A 37 35.18 -11.67 -8.09
CA THR A 37 35.85 -10.40 -7.69
C THR A 37 35.20 -9.77 -6.45
N SER A 38 36.04 -9.38 -5.50
CA SER A 38 35.71 -8.59 -4.30
C SER A 38 35.23 -7.19 -4.66
N VAL A 39 34.29 -6.65 -3.88
CA VAL A 39 34.45 -5.33 -3.21
C VAL A 39 33.46 -5.22 -2.06
N VAL A 40 33.99 -5.06 -0.85
CA VAL A 40 33.27 -4.51 0.30
C VAL A 40 33.16 -3.00 0.08
N ALA A 41 31.94 -2.50 -0.08
CA ALA A 41 31.66 -1.07 0.03
C ALA A 41 30.95 -0.82 1.35
N SER A 42 31.71 -0.39 2.35
CA SER A 42 31.17 0.31 3.51
C SER A 42 30.64 1.65 3.03
N SER A 43 29.32 1.74 2.86
CA SER A 43 28.65 3.02 2.65
C SER A 43 28.16 3.53 3.99
N THR A 44 28.93 4.47 4.52
CA THR A 44 28.59 5.41 5.59
C THR A 44 27.13 5.88 5.45
N MET A 45 26.33 5.67 6.49
CA MET A 45 25.04 6.32 6.65
C MET A 45 25.26 7.84 6.70
N SER A 46 24.74 8.55 5.70
CA SER A 46 24.45 9.97 5.82
C SER A 46 22.97 10.08 6.22
N PRO A 47 22.61 10.55 7.43
CA PRO A 47 21.24 10.94 7.72
C PRO A 47 20.99 12.31 7.08
N GLY A 48 20.99 12.35 5.75
CA GLY A 48 20.36 13.41 5.01
C GLY A 48 18.88 13.08 4.99
N GLY A 49 18.08 13.76 5.81
CA GLY A 49 16.62 13.68 5.78
C GLY A 49 16.08 14.20 4.46
N SER A 50 16.19 13.40 3.40
CA SER A 50 15.20 13.41 2.34
C SER A 50 13.96 12.81 2.96
N VAL A 51 12.92 13.62 3.11
CA VAL A 51 11.56 13.09 3.06
C VAL A 51 11.54 12.11 1.89
N ALA A 52 11.33 10.83 2.17
CA ALA A 52 11.25 9.81 1.13
C ALA A 52 10.14 10.27 0.19
N GLU A 53 10.52 10.73 -1.00
CA GLU A 53 9.57 11.07 -2.04
C GLU A 53 8.86 9.78 -2.38
N VAL A 54 7.59 9.68 -1.99
CA VAL A 54 6.76 8.53 -2.33
C VAL A 54 6.61 8.60 -3.85
N ALA A 55 7.23 7.65 -4.55
CA ALA A 55 7.15 7.59 -6.00
C ALA A 55 5.66 7.52 -6.40
N GLN A 56 5.21 8.53 -7.13
CA GLN A 56 3.82 8.63 -7.55
C GLN A 56 3.53 7.61 -8.66
N VAL A 57 2.28 7.15 -8.71
CA VAL A 57 1.79 6.16 -9.68
C VAL A 57 0.71 6.79 -10.55
N ASP A 58 0.79 6.57 -11.86
CA ASP A 58 -0.26 6.98 -12.79
C ASP A 58 -1.45 6.00 -12.73
N PRO A 59 -2.62 6.42 -12.21
CA PRO A 59 -3.78 5.55 -12.10
C PRO A 59 -4.39 5.15 -13.45
N ASN A 60 -4.04 5.82 -14.56
CA ASN A 60 -4.58 5.52 -15.88
C ASN A 60 -3.86 4.36 -16.58
N THR A 61 -2.65 4.04 -16.15
CA THR A 61 -1.77 3.06 -16.82
C THR A 61 -1.25 1.97 -15.90
N ALA A 62 -1.16 2.23 -14.59
CA ALA A 62 -0.76 1.24 -13.61
C ALA A 62 -1.82 0.14 -13.44
N SER A 63 -1.37 -1.09 -13.20
CA SER A 63 -2.26 -2.17 -12.77
C SER A 63 -2.82 -1.89 -11.36
N GLN A 64 -3.97 -2.48 -11.05
CA GLN A 64 -4.52 -2.44 -9.69
C GLN A 64 -3.50 -2.91 -8.63
N SER A 65 -2.69 -3.93 -8.94
CA SER A 65 -1.65 -4.43 -8.02
C SER A 65 -0.52 -3.43 -7.79
N GLN A 66 -0.14 -2.63 -8.80
CA GLN A 66 0.84 -1.55 -8.66
C GLN A 66 0.29 -0.40 -7.82
N ILE A 67 -0.96 0.00 -8.05
CA ILE A 67 -1.64 1.02 -7.24
C ILE A 67 -1.77 0.55 -5.77
N GLN A 68 -2.15 -0.72 -5.56
CA GLN A 68 -2.21 -1.31 -4.23
C GLN A 68 -0.86 -1.27 -3.53
N ALA A 69 0.22 -1.69 -4.19
CA ALA A 69 1.56 -1.68 -3.61
C ALA A 69 1.99 -0.26 -3.20
N ALA A 70 1.65 0.76 -4.00
CA ALA A 70 1.94 2.15 -3.66
C ALA A 70 1.12 2.63 -2.45
N PHE A 71 -0.15 2.25 -2.35
CA PHE A 71 -0.99 2.53 -1.18
C PHE A 71 -0.47 1.84 0.08
N GLU A 72 -0.05 0.58 -0.01
CA GLU A 72 0.57 -0.16 1.11
C GLU A 72 1.87 0.51 1.56
N ALA A 73 2.73 0.92 0.62
CA ALA A 73 3.96 1.64 0.91
C ALA A 73 3.70 3.00 1.57
N ALA A 74 2.59 3.65 1.25
CA ALA A 74 2.14 4.90 1.88
C ALA A 74 1.39 4.70 3.21
N GLY A 75 1.17 3.46 3.65
CA GLY A 75 0.48 3.15 4.91
C GLY A 75 -1.05 3.28 4.85
N VAL A 76 -1.63 3.25 3.65
CA VAL A 76 -3.09 3.30 3.45
C VAL A 76 -3.73 2.00 3.95
N SER A 77 -4.61 2.11 4.94
CA SER A 77 -5.42 0.97 5.40
C SER A 77 -6.42 0.54 4.32
N ASN A 78 -6.66 -0.77 4.18
CA ASN A 78 -7.51 -1.36 3.13
C ASN A 78 -7.03 -1.04 1.69
N ALA A 79 -5.71 -0.93 1.48
CA ALA A 79 -5.10 -0.59 0.19
C ALA A 79 -5.68 -1.35 -1.01
N GLY A 80 -5.87 -2.67 -0.92
CA GLY A 80 -6.46 -3.46 -2.01
C GLY A 80 -7.89 -3.07 -2.38
N LYS A 81 -8.72 -2.70 -1.38
CA LYS A 81 -10.06 -2.16 -1.63
C LYS A 81 -9.95 -0.83 -2.38
N TRP A 82 -9.13 0.09 -1.90
CA TRP A 82 -9.02 1.41 -2.50
C TRP A 82 -8.41 1.39 -3.90
N ALA A 83 -7.40 0.55 -4.13
CA ALA A 83 -6.81 0.36 -5.46
C ALA A 83 -7.84 -0.17 -6.48
N LYS A 84 -8.73 -1.08 -6.05
CA LYS A 84 -9.85 -1.55 -6.87
C LYS A 84 -10.77 -0.40 -7.25
N GLU A 85 -11.23 0.38 -6.27
CA GLU A 85 -12.13 1.51 -6.53
C GLU A 85 -11.48 2.58 -7.41
N VAL A 86 -10.21 2.91 -7.17
CA VAL A 86 -9.45 3.84 -8.02
C VAL A 86 -9.35 3.32 -9.46
N THR A 87 -9.14 2.03 -9.68
CA THR A 87 -9.09 1.49 -11.04
C THR A 87 -10.48 1.52 -11.72
N GLU A 88 -11.56 1.32 -10.96
CA GLU A 88 -12.94 1.28 -11.45
C GLU A 88 -13.45 2.65 -11.94
N TYR A 89 -13.08 3.73 -11.26
CA TYR A 89 -13.59 5.07 -11.56
C TYR A 89 -12.77 5.88 -12.56
N GLY A 90 -11.63 5.34 -13.02
CA GLY A 90 -10.83 5.96 -14.08
C GLY A 90 -11.50 5.89 -15.47
N PRO A 91 -10.92 6.56 -16.49
CA PRO A 91 -9.68 7.32 -16.45
C PRO A 91 -9.82 8.69 -15.77
N TYR A 92 -8.70 9.20 -15.27
CA TYR A 92 -8.60 10.46 -14.53
C TYR A 92 -7.90 11.54 -15.34
N SER A 93 -8.34 12.78 -15.15
CA SER A 93 -7.58 13.97 -15.54
C SER A 93 -6.95 14.60 -14.29
N PRO A 94 -5.79 15.28 -14.40
CA PRO A 94 -5.15 15.95 -13.27
C PRO A 94 -6.06 17.00 -12.62
N ASP A 95 -6.94 17.65 -13.39
CA ASP A 95 -7.87 18.67 -12.88
C ASP A 95 -9.07 18.11 -12.11
N THR A 96 -9.41 16.83 -12.30
CA THR A 96 -10.68 16.25 -11.81
C THR A 96 -10.52 15.06 -10.87
N ILE A 97 -9.29 14.53 -10.71
CA ILE A 97 -9.04 13.34 -9.89
C ILE A 97 -9.45 13.53 -8.44
N SER A 98 -9.14 14.68 -7.84
CA SER A 98 -9.49 14.98 -6.44
C SER A 98 -10.99 15.00 -6.22
N ASP A 99 -11.75 15.68 -7.08
CA ASP A 99 -13.21 15.74 -6.98
C ASP A 99 -13.86 14.37 -7.21
N THR A 100 -13.35 13.62 -8.19
CA THR A 100 -13.85 12.29 -8.53
C THR A 100 -13.64 11.33 -7.37
N LEU A 101 -12.43 11.24 -6.82
CA LEU A 101 -12.13 10.32 -5.72
C LEU A 101 -12.80 10.74 -4.41
N THR A 102 -12.93 12.04 -4.14
CA THR A 102 -13.71 12.53 -2.98
C THR A 102 -15.17 12.08 -3.09
N LYS A 103 -15.79 12.22 -4.27
CA LYS A 103 -17.18 11.80 -4.49
C LYS A 103 -17.36 10.29 -4.40
N GLU A 104 -16.49 9.53 -5.05
CA GLU A 104 -16.68 8.09 -5.20
C GLU A 104 -16.21 7.31 -3.98
N LEU A 105 -15.03 7.60 -3.43
CA LEU A 105 -14.53 6.92 -2.23
C LEU A 105 -15.29 7.36 -0.97
N GLY A 106 -15.80 8.60 -0.95
CA GLY A 106 -16.65 9.13 0.11
C GLY A 106 -17.92 8.29 0.35
N LYS A 107 -18.46 7.64 -0.69
CA LYS A 107 -19.63 6.73 -0.57
C LYS A 107 -19.35 5.53 0.34
N TYR A 108 -18.09 5.16 0.50
CA TYR A 108 -17.66 4.02 1.31
C TYR A 108 -17.12 4.44 2.69
N GLY A 109 -17.28 5.70 3.08
CA GLY A 109 -16.84 6.19 4.38
C GLY A 109 -15.33 6.23 4.56
N ILE A 110 -14.58 6.52 3.49
CA ILE A 110 -13.15 6.81 3.62
C ILE A 110 -12.95 8.04 4.53
N ASP A 111 -11.98 7.98 5.45
CA ASP A 111 -11.60 9.15 6.24
C ASP A 111 -10.73 10.10 5.41
N GLN A 112 -10.71 11.38 5.80
CA GLN A 112 -10.02 12.42 5.05
C GLN A 112 -8.50 12.16 4.97
N GLN A 113 -7.88 11.66 6.04
CA GLN A 113 -6.44 11.41 6.06
C GLN A 113 -6.04 10.29 5.08
N THR A 114 -6.84 9.23 5.02
CA THR A 114 -6.65 8.14 4.05
C THR A 114 -6.86 8.63 2.61
N LEU A 115 -7.88 9.46 2.37
CA LEU A 115 -8.13 10.05 1.05
C LEU A 115 -6.96 10.96 0.60
N ASP A 116 -6.48 11.84 1.48
CA ASP A 116 -5.37 12.74 1.20
C ASP A 116 -4.08 11.95 0.89
N THR A 117 -3.85 10.86 1.63
CA THR A 117 -2.71 9.95 1.38
C THR A 117 -2.84 9.30 0.00
N ILE A 118 -4.01 8.78 -0.36
CA ILE A 118 -4.26 8.24 -1.71
C ILE A 118 -3.97 9.30 -2.78
N LEU A 119 -4.50 10.52 -2.62
CA LEU A 119 -4.29 11.60 -3.58
C LEU A 119 -2.83 12.01 -3.71
N SER A 120 -2.04 11.94 -2.63
CA SER A 120 -0.60 12.23 -2.70
C SER A 120 0.19 11.20 -3.52
N VAL A 121 -0.30 9.95 -3.59
CA VAL A 121 0.36 8.83 -4.26
C VAL A 121 0.00 8.78 -5.75
N LEU A 122 -1.14 9.34 -6.15
CA LEU A 122 -1.62 9.28 -7.53
C LEU A 122 -1.19 10.52 -8.33
N ALA A 123 -0.68 10.29 -9.54
CA ALA A 123 -0.30 11.35 -10.48
C ALA A 123 -0.75 10.99 -11.91
N PRO A 124 -2.00 11.30 -12.29
CA PRO A 124 -2.47 11.06 -13.65
C PRO A 124 -1.67 11.92 -14.65
N GLN A 125 -1.18 11.27 -15.70
CA GLN A 125 -0.44 11.90 -16.79
C GLN A 125 -1.34 12.34 -17.94
#